data_AF-A0A176VZZ1-F1
#
_entry.id   AF-A0A176VZZ1-F1
#
_cell.length_a   1.000
_cell.length_b   1.000
_cell.length_c   1.000
_cell.angle_alpha   90.00
_cell.angle_beta   90.00
_cell.angle_gamma   90.00
#
_symmetry.space_group_name_H-M   'P 1'
#
loop_
_entity.id
_entity.type
_entity.pdbx_description
1 polymer ?
#
loop_
_entity_poly.entity_id
_entity_poly.type
_entity_poly.pdbx_seq_one_letter_code
_entity_poly.pdbx_strand_id
1 'polypeptide(L)'
;MYTKVIRVATILLLLFHLSSAEQCGRQAGNAVCPNNLCCSQYGWCGSTSEYCGTGCQSGPCSGSGTPSTPSGSKTGEVSYYTAPFVPSACFGDDAGQFPSNNFFAAGGDGAPNIWNNRANCGKWFRIQCTGNGCTSSATISVKIVDRCPNGCVGGRAFDLSDTAFRAIANTDVGHVTVNYSGPYDNA
;
A
#
# COMPACT_ATOMS: atom_id res chain seq x y z
N MET A 1 37.39 -35.58 47.00
CA MET A 1 37.52 -34.47 46.02
C MET A 1 36.52 -34.54 44.85
N TYR A 2 35.91 -35.69 44.53
CA TYR A 2 34.96 -35.83 43.41
C TYR A 2 33.53 -35.31 43.66
N THR A 3 33.06 -35.29 44.91
CA THR A 3 31.67 -34.88 45.24
C THR A 3 31.40 -33.38 45.11
N LYS A 4 32.43 -32.53 45.16
CA LYS A 4 32.32 -31.08 44.92
C LYS A 4 32.26 -30.75 43.42
N VAL A 5 32.92 -31.55 42.57
CA VAL A 5 32.94 -31.33 41.11
C VAL A 5 31.60 -31.73 40.47
N ILE A 6 30.97 -32.81 40.96
CA ILE A 6 29.67 -33.29 40.45
C ILE A 6 28.53 -32.28 40.73
N ARG A 7 28.54 -31.61 41.89
CA ARG A 7 27.52 -30.60 42.23
C ARG A 7 27.66 -29.29 41.45
N VAL A 8 28.88 -28.92 41.05
CA VAL A 8 29.10 -27.73 40.21
C VAL A 8 28.68 -28.02 38.77
N ALA A 9 28.93 -29.22 38.25
CA ALA A 9 28.55 -29.61 36.89
C ALA A 9 27.02 -29.70 36.68
N THR A 10 26.25 -30.16 37.67
CA THR A 10 24.78 -30.25 37.55
C THR A 10 24.05 -28.92 37.72
N ILE A 11 24.59 -27.98 38.52
CA ILE A 11 24.04 -26.63 38.66
C ILE A 11 24.33 -25.79 37.40
N LEU A 12 25.46 -26.02 36.71
CA LEU A 12 25.81 -25.32 35.47
C LEU A 12 25.02 -25.83 34.24
N LEU A 13 24.48 -27.06 34.28
CA LEU A 13 23.64 -27.64 33.22
C LEU A 13 22.14 -27.30 33.34
N LEU A 14 21.68 -26.74 34.47
CA LEU A 14 20.29 -26.35 34.69
C LEU A 14 19.99 -24.87 34.39
N LEU A 15 20.99 -24.07 33.98
CA LEU A 15 20.82 -22.65 33.64
C LEU A 15 20.80 -22.37 32.13
N PHE A 16 20.69 -23.39 31.29
CA PHE A 16 20.84 -23.25 29.83
C PHE A 16 19.62 -23.62 28.97
N HIS A 17 18.40 -23.65 29.50
CA HIS A 17 17.20 -23.92 28.68
C HIS A 17 15.98 -23.06 29.07
N LEU A 18 16.17 -21.75 29.24
CA LEU A 18 15.09 -20.81 28.86
C LEU A 18 15.42 -20.28 27.47
N SER A 19 15.27 -21.14 26.47
CA SER A 19 15.06 -20.71 25.10
C SER A 19 13.87 -19.75 25.15
N SER A 20 14.10 -18.49 24.78
CA SER A 20 13.01 -17.53 24.63
C SER A 20 11.94 -18.20 23.75
N ALA A 21 10.70 -18.26 24.22
CA ALA A 21 9.64 -18.91 23.47
C ALA A 21 9.44 -18.15 22.15
N GLU A 22 9.10 -18.87 21.08
CA GLU A 22 8.50 -18.27 19.89
C GLU A 22 7.35 -17.34 20.33
N GLN A 23 7.45 -16.06 19.99
CA GLN A 23 6.66 -14.97 20.58
C GLN A 23 5.42 -14.63 19.74
N CYS A 24 5.39 -15.08 18.50
CA CYS A 24 4.37 -14.66 17.53
C CYS A 24 4.15 -15.71 16.44
N GLY A 25 3.12 -15.49 15.63
CA GLY A 25 2.85 -16.29 14.44
C GLY A 25 2.23 -17.64 14.76
N ARG A 26 2.18 -18.54 13.77
CA ARG A 26 1.50 -19.83 13.89
C ARG A 26 2.06 -20.70 15.02
N GLN A 27 3.33 -20.48 15.38
CA GLN A 27 4.05 -21.17 16.46
C GLN A 27 3.54 -20.75 17.85
N ALA A 28 2.97 -19.56 17.96
CA ALA A 28 2.48 -18.97 19.21
C ALA A 28 0.96 -18.72 19.16
N GLY A 29 0.20 -19.59 18.48
CA GLY A 29 -1.26 -19.46 18.40
C GLY A 29 -1.75 -18.22 17.65
N ASN A 30 -0.99 -17.77 16.65
CA ASN A 30 -1.20 -16.52 15.90
C ASN A 30 -1.04 -15.25 16.74
N ALA A 31 -0.31 -15.31 17.85
CA ALA A 31 0.06 -14.11 18.60
C ALA A 31 0.77 -13.09 17.71
N VAL A 32 0.48 -11.81 17.94
CA VAL A 32 1.09 -10.68 17.24
C VAL A 32 2.14 -10.03 18.12
N CYS A 33 3.19 -9.52 17.48
CA CYS A 33 4.26 -8.83 18.19
C CYS A 33 3.78 -7.50 18.77
N PRO A 34 4.23 -7.14 19.99
CA PRO A 34 4.00 -5.82 20.56
C PRO A 34 4.71 -4.74 19.72
N ASN A 35 4.29 -3.48 19.89
CA ASN A 35 4.86 -2.30 19.23
C ASN A 35 4.87 -2.36 17.69
N ASN A 36 3.93 -3.08 17.08
CA ASN A 36 3.83 -3.25 15.63
C ASN A 36 5.12 -3.82 14.99
N LEU A 37 5.84 -4.69 15.69
CA LEU A 37 7.01 -5.38 15.12
C LEU A 37 6.59 -6.50 14.16
N CYS A 38 7.51 -6.89 13.27
CA CYS A 38 7.31 -8.01 12.37
C CYS A 38 7.44 -9.33 13.11
N CYS A 39 6.56 -10.26 12.79
CA CYS A 39 6.70 -11.65 13.16
C CYS A 39 7.41 -12.41 12.05
N SER A 40 8.65 -12.84 12.30
CA SER A 40 9.43 -13.62 11.34
C SER A 40 8.77 -14.94 10.98
N GLN A 41 9.22 -15.56 9.90
CA GLN A 41 8.76 -16.91 9.51
C GLN A 41 8.95 -17.97 10.58
N TYR A 42 9.88 -17.72 11.50
CA TYR A 42 10.26 -18.61 12.58
C TYR A 42 9.43 -18.40 13.85
N GLY A 43 8.81 -17.24 14.04
CA GLY A 43 7.98 -16.94 15.22
C GLY A 43 8.59 -15.88 16.15
N TRP A 44 9.48 -15.04 15.63
CA TRP A 44 10.20 -14.03 16.41
C TRP A 44 9.82 -12.62 16.06
N CYS A 45 9.76 -11.75 17.07
CA CYS A 45 9.47 -10.34 16.91
C CYS A 45 10.73 -9.53 16.64
N GLY A 46 10.71 -8.69 15.60
CA GLY A 46 11.79 -7.76 15.31
C GLY A 46 11.42 -6.74 14.23
N SER A 47 12.29 -5.77 14.00
CA SER A 47 12.09 -4.68 13.04
C SER A 47 13.03 -4.74 11.83
N THR A 48 14.02 -5.63 11.82
CA THR A 48 14.99 -5.75 10.73
C THR A 48 14.49 -6.68 9.61
N SER A 49 15.20 -6.67 8.48
CA SER A 49 14.89 -7.48 7.29
C SER A 49 14.77 -8.97 7.56
N GLU A 50 15.44 -9.49 8.58
CA GLU A 50 15.42 -10.91 8.94
C GLU A 50 14.07 -11.31 9.55
N TYR A 51 13.38 -10.37 10.20
CA TYR A 51 12.07 -10.58 10.82
C TYR A 51 10.94 -10.16 9.88
N CYS A 52 11.15 -9.07 9.16
CA CYS A 52 10.16 -8.53 8.26
C CYS A 52 10.21 -9.19 6.88
N GLY A 53 11.28 -9.87 6.50
CA GLY A 53 11.51 -10.35 5.14
C GLY A 53 10.62 -11.52 4.69
N THR A 54 11.16 -12.32 3.78
CA THR A 54 10.48 -13.50 3.22
C THR A 54 9.95 -14.41 4.33
N GLY A 55 8.67 -14.76 4.23
CA GLY A 55 8.00 -15.65 5.18
C GLY A 55 7.52 -14.97 6.47
N CYS A 56 7.68 -13.66 6.62
CA CYS A 56 7.09 -12.92 7.73
C CYS A 56 5.57 -13.19 7.83
N GLN A 57 5.12 -13.52 9.04
CA GLN A 57 3.79 -14.06 9.34
C GLN A 57 2.79 -12.96 9.71
N SER A 58 3.24 -11.86 10.31
CA SER A 58 2.40 -10.72 10.74
C SER A 58 3.24 -9.47 11.01
N GLY A 59 2.60 -8.31 11.17
CA GLY A 59 3.30 -7.03 11.31
C GLY A 59 3.71 -6.41 9.96
N PRO A 60 4.65 -5.46 9.93
CA PRO A 60 5.07 -4.74 8.72
C PRO A 60 6.04 -5.56 7.85
N CYS A 61 5.60 -6.75 7.42
CA CYS A 61 6.37 -7.68 6.60
C CYS A 61 6.86 -7.03 5.27
N SER A 62 8.18 -6.92 5.14
CA SER A 62 8.95 -6.58 3.94
C SER A 62 9.03 -7.76 2.96
N GLY A 63 7.87 -8.13 2.41
CA GLY A 63 7.73 -9.15 1.35
C GLY A 63 7.56 -8.58 -0.06
N SER A 64 7.58 -7.25 -0.23
CA SER A 64 7.65 -6.57 -1.53
C SER A 64 8.44 -5.26 -1.31
N GLY A 65 9.58 -5.11 -1.97
CA GLY A 65 10.54 -4.04 -1.68
C GLY A 65 10.01 -2.61 -1.92
N THR A 66 10.60 -1.66 -1.17
CA THR A 66 10.56 -0.17 -1.25
C THR A 66 9.91 0.49 -0.01
N PRO A 67 10.45 1.63 0.50
CA PRO A 67 10.31 2.11 1.88
C PRO A 67 8.87 2.21 2.41
N SER A 68 8.74 1.86 3.68
CA SER A 68 7.58 1.96 4.58
C SER A 68 6.56 3.03 4.16
N THR A 69 5.62 2.61 3.32
CA THR A 69 4.39 3.33 3.02
C THR A 69 3.26 2.66 3.82
N PRO A 70 2.26 3.39 4.35
CA PRO A 70 1.24 2.83 5.23
C PRO A 70 0.53 1.63 4.58
N SER A 71 0.27 0.60 5.38
CA SER A 71 -0.44 -0.63 4.99
C SER A 71 -1.67 -0.30 4.15
N GLY A 72 -1.66 -0.67 2.86
CA GLY A 72 -2.70 -0.35 1.88
C GLY A 72 -2.28 0.60 0.75
N SER A 73 -1.08 1.18 0.80
CA SER A 73 -0.54 1.99 -0.29
C SER A 73 0.14 1.13 -1.37
N LYS A 74 -0.21 1.36 -2.62
CA LYS A 74 0.32 0.72 -3.83
C LYS A 74 1.03 1.78 -4.68
N THR A 75 1.87 1.36 -5.61
CA THR A 75 2.52 2.26 -6.58
C THR A 75 1.91 2.05 -7.96
N GLY A 76 1.74 3.13 -8.72
CA GLY A 76 1.25 3.09 -10.09
C GLY A 76 1.60 4.36 -10.83
N GLU A 77 1.36 4.36 -12.14
CA GLU A 77 1.45 5.59 -12.94
C GLU A 77 0.10 6.25 -13.09
N VAL A 78 0.12 7.57 -13.22
CA VAL A 78 -1.06 8.37 -13.57
C VAL A 78 -0.76 9.26 -14.75
N SER A 79 -1.75 9.46 -15.60
CA SER A 79 -1.78 10.49 -16.64
C SER A 79 -2.91 11.49 -16.34
N TYR A 80 -3.24 12.34 -17.31
CA TYR A 80 -4.41 13.21 -17.23
C TYR A 80 -5.19 13.26 -18.54
N TYR A 81 -6.47 13.61 -18.42
CA TYR A 81 -7.37 13.87 -19.54
C TYR A 81 -8.13 15.18 -19.34
N THR A 82 -8.58 15.74 -20.46
CA THR A 82 -9.35 16.99 -20.52
C THR A 82 -10.79 16.69 -20.93
N ALA A 83 -11.67 17.67 -20.75
CA ALA A 83 -13.05 17.61 -21.20
C ALA A 83 -13.16 17.19 -22.69
N PRO A 84 -14.28 16.53 -23.10
CA PRO A 84 -15.50 16.30 -22.31
C PRO A 84 -15.36 15.15 -21.29
N PHE A 85 -15.93 15.35 -20.09
CA PHE A 85 -15.94 14.35 -19.01
C PHE A 85 -17.21 13.48 -18.97
N VAL A 86 -18.20 13.82 -19.81
CA VAL A 86 -19.45 13.08 -19.98
C VAL A 86 -19.65 12.72 -21.46
N PRO A 87 -20.34 11.62 -21.79
CA PRO A 87 -20.85 10.61 -20.86
C PRO A 87 -19.72 9.78 -20.23
N SER A 88 -19.82 9.53 -18.92
CA SER A 88 -18.86 8.68 -18.22
C SER A 88 -19.33 7.23 -18.16
N ALA A 89 -18.39 6.29 -18.07
CA ALA A 89 -18.67 4.88 -17.88
C ALA A 89 -19.34 4.58 -16.53
N CYS A 90 -19.18 5.43 -15.51
CA CYS A 90 -19.81 5.20 -14.21
C CYS A 90 -21.24 5.72 -14.16
N PHE A 91 -21.48 6.96 -14.59
CA PHE A 91 -22.73 7.68 -14.31
C PHE A 91 -23.34 8.36 -15.55
N GLY A 92 -22.83 8.08 -16.76
CA GLY A 92 -23.38 8.61 -18.00
C GLY A 92 -23.28 10.14 -18.05
N ASP A 93 -24.39 10.79 -18.41
CA ASP A 93 -24.46 12.25 -18.61
C ASP A 93 -24.65 13.06 -17.31
N ASP A 94 -24.64 12.42 -16.14
CA ASP A 94 -24.83 13.12 -14.86
C ASP A 94 -23.62 13.99 -14.49
N ALA A 95 -23.68 15.29 -14.80
CA ALA A 95 -22.64 16.24 -14.40
C ALA A 95 -22.53 16.42 -12.86
N GLY A 96 -23.52 16.01 -12.08
CA GLY A 96 -23.48 16.02 -10.62
C GLY A 96 -22.53 14.98 -10.01
N GLN A 97 -21.99 14.07 -10.82
CA GLN A 97 -21.05 13.04 -10.37
C GLN A 97 -19.69 13.61 -9.90
N PHE A 98 -19.30 14.76 -10.46
CA PHE A 98 -17.98 15.37 -10.25
C PHE A 98 -17.93 16.16 -8.93
N PRO A 99 -16.87 16.00 -8.13
CA PRO A 99 -16.68 16.84 -6.95
C PRO A 99 -16.38 18.30 -7.34
N SER A 100 -16.75 19.24 -6.48
CA SER A 100 -16.67 20.69 -6.75
C SER A 100 -15.25 21.23 -6.98
N ASN A 101 -14.24 20.53 -6.46
CA ASN A 101 -12.82 20.84 -6.69
C ASN A 101 -12.27 20.21 -7.98
N ASN A 102 -13.12 19.53 -8.77
CA ASN A 102 -12.75 18.77 -9.95
C ASN A 102 -11.68 17.70 -9.70
N PHE A 103 -11.53 17.18 -8.47
CA PHE A 103 -10.60 16.09 -8.18
C PHE A 103 -11.25 14.74 -8.41
N PHE A 104 -11.19 14.28 -9.66
CA PHE A 104 -11.71 13.00 -10.08
C PHE A 104 -10.77 12.32 -11.07
N ALA A 105 -11.04 11.05 -11.34
CA ALA A 105 -10.22 10.24 -12.23
C ALA A 105 -11.05 9.19 -12.98
N ALA A 106 -10.53 8.78 -14.13
CA ALA A 106 -10.88 7.53 -14.77
C ALA A 106 -10.00 6.41 -14.20
N GLY A 107 -10.60 5.32 -13.75
CA GLY A 107 -9.85 4.16 -13.24
C GLY A 107 -9.37 3.27 -14.39
N GLY A 108 -8.13 2.79 -14.35
CA GLY A 108 -7.66 1.76 -15.26
C GLY A 108 -8.40 0.44 -15.07
N ASP A 109 -8.76 -0.26 -16.14
CA ASP A 109 -9.32 -1.63 -16.10
C ASP A 109 -8.28 -2.74 -16.36
N GLY A 110 -7.04 -2.35 -16.73
CA GLY A 110 -5.88 -3.23 -16.89
C GLY A 110 -5.22 -3.54 -15.55
N ALA A 111 -3.95 -3.94 -15.54
CA ALA A 111 -3.19 -4.04 -14.29
C ALA A 111 -2.49 -2.70 -14.01
N PRO A 112 -2.79 -1.98 -12.90
CA PRO A 112 -3.72 -2.35 -11.83
C PRO A 112 -5.19 -2.03 -12.14
N ASN A 113 -6.11 -2.94 -11.76
CA ASN A 113 -7.53 -2.83 -12.09
C ASN A 113 -8.24 -1.92 -11.08
N ILE A 114 -8.10 -0.61 -11.29
CA ILE A 114 -8.68 0.44 -10.45
C ILE A 114 -10.18 0.60 -10.73
N TRP A 115 -10.65 0.49 -11.97
CA TRP A 115 -12.07 0.64 -12.28
C TRP A 115 -12.92 -0.55 -11.78
N ASN A 116 -12.35 -1.75 -11.79
CA ASN A 116 -12.89 -2.96 -11.17
C ASN A 116 -14.34 -3.28 -11.57
N ASN A 117 -14.62 -3.32 -12.88
CA ASN A 117 -15.96 -3.60 -13.40
C ASN A 117 -17.07 -2.74 -12.77
N ARG A 118 -16.84 -1.42 -12.69
CA ARG A 118 -17.70 -0.41 -12.05
C ARG A 118 -17.79 -0.50 -10.52
N ALA A 119 -17.19 -1.49 -9.86
CA ALA A 119 -17.28 -1.62 -8.40
C ALA A 119 -16.66 -0.44 -7.65
N ASN A 120 -15.71 0.26 -8.28
CA ASN A 120 -15.07 1.44 -7.71
C ASN A 120 -15.68 2.76 -8.18
N CYS A 121 -16.74 2.74 -9.01
CA CYS A 121 -17.44 3.97 -9.38
C CYS A 121 -17.97 4.69 -8.13
N GLY A 122 -17.65 5.98 -8.01
CA GLY A 122 -18.01 6.81 -6.87
C GLY A 122 -17.13 6.63 -5.64
N LYS A 123 -16.21 5.66 -5.64
CA LYS A 123 -15.21 5.49 -4.59
C LYS A 123 -14.07 6.49 -4.74
N TRP A 124 -13.36 6.70 -3.64
CA TRP A 124 -12.26 7.63 -3.54
C TRP A 124 -10.92 6.92 -3.42
N PHE A 125 -9.89 7.51 -3.99
CA PHE A 125 -8.51 7.09 -3.84
C PHE A 125 -7.67 8.27 -3.39
N ARG A 126 -6.73 8.00 -2.49
CA ARG A 126 -5.70 8.96 -2.11
C ARG A 126 -4.50 8.75 -3.00
N ILE A 127 -3.95 9.84 -3.54
CA ILE A 127 -2.86 9.83 -4.52
C ILE A 127 -1.78 10.81 -4.05
N GLN A 128 -0.54 10.33 -4.02
CA GLN A 128 0.64 11.11 -3.70
C GLN A 128 1.66 10.93 -4.83
N CYS A 129 2.09 12.03 -5.44
CA CYS A 129 3.15 11.98 -6.45
C CYS A 129 4.50 11.68 -5.81
N THR A 130 5.23 10.71 -6.38
CA THR A 130 6.53 10.26 -5.88
C THR A 130 7.61 10.16 -6.96
N GLY A 131 7.22 10.28 -8.23
CA GLY A 131 8.13 10.20 -9.37
C GLY A 131 8.82 11.51 -9.76
N ASN A 132 9.60 11.45 -10.84
CA ASN A 132 10.11 12.67 -11.48
C ASN A 132 8.96 13.44 -12.14
N GLY A 133 8.97 14.77 -12.04
CA GLY A 133 7.91 15.63 -12.58
C GLY A 133 6.85 16.05 -11.58
N CYS A 134 6.92 15.57 -10.33
CA CYS A 134 6.09 16.06 -9.25
C CYS A 134 6.41 17.52 -8.95
N THR A 135 5.38 18.36 -8.87
CA THR A 135 5.45 19.73 -8.36
C THR A 135 5.07 19.81 -6.89
N SER A 136 4.40 18.77 -6.38
CA SER A 136 3.99 18.64 -4.99
C SER A 136 3.99 17.18 -4.56
N SER A 137 4.40 16.92 -3.31
CA SER A 137 4.29 15.61 -2.65
C SER A 137 3.08 15.53 -1.72
N ALA A 138 2.15 16.49 -1.80
CA ALA A 138 0.89 16.44 -1.06
C ALA A 138 0.01 15.28 -1.55
N THR A 139 -0.73 14.68 -0.63
CA THR A 139 -1.75 13.68 -0.96
C THR A 139 -3.05 14.36 -1.35
N ILE A 140 -3.57 14.06 -2.54
CA ILE A 140 -4.90 14.47 -2.99
C ILE A 140 -5.87 13.30 -2.93
N SER A 141 -7.16 13.58 -2.74
CA SER A 141 -8.22 12.58 -2.85
C SER A 141 -8.97 12.77 -4.15
N VAL A 142 -9.06 11.72 -4.96
CA VAL A 142 -9.76 11.72 -6.25
C VAL A 142 -10.90 10.71 -6.25
N LYS A 143 -12.04 11.10 -6.82
CA LYS A 143 -13.20 10.21 -7.01
C LYS A 143 -13.12 9.49 -8.35
N ILE A 144 -13.38 8.19 -8.39
CA ILE A 144 -13.52 7.46 -9.65
C ILE A 144 -14.88 7.76 -10.26
N VAL A 145 -14.85 8.41 -11.42
CA VAL A 145 -16.06 8.83 -12.14
C VAL A 145 -16.12 8.24 -13.54
N ASP A 146 -15.03 7.65 -14.05
CA ASP A 146 -15.00 7.08 -15.38
C ASP A 146 -14.09 5.84 -15.47
N ARG A 147 -14.08 5.21 -16.64
CA ARG A 147 -13.23 4.07 -17.01
C ARG A 147 -12.15 4.53 -17.97
N CYS A 148 -10.92 4.13 -17.67
CA CYS A 148 -9.82 4.20 -18.60
C CYS A 148 -9.51 2.79 -19.14
N PRO A 149 -9.85 2.46 -20.40
CA PRO A 149 -9.65 1.13 -20.95
C PRO A 149 -8.16 0.80 -21.15
N ASN A 150 -7.82 -0.47 -21.00
CA ASN A 150 -6.48 -1.05 -20.95
C ASN A 150 -5.56 -0.44 -19.88
N GLY A 151 -6.12 0.15 -18.82
CA GLY A 151 -5.34 0.92 -17.86
C GLY A 151 -4.81 2.24 -18.43
N CYS A 152 -5.47 2.85 -19.43
CA CYS A 152 -4.87 3.92 -20.24
C CYS A 152 -3.64 3.44 -21.04
N VAL A 153 -3.09 4.32 -21.88
CA VAL A 153 -1.92 4.00 -22.72
C VAL A 153 -0.78 3.49 -21.82
N GLY A 154 -0.34 2.24 -22.00
CA GLY A 154 0.79 1.68 -21.27
C GLY A 154 0.51 1.08 -19.88
N GLY A 155 -0.76 0.88 -19.47
CA GLY A 155 -1.08 0.17 -18.22
C GLY A 155 -0.97 1.02 -16.96
N ARG A 156 -1.33 2.30 -17.06
CA ARG A 156 -1.44 3.26 -15.96
C ARG A 156 -2.62 2.92 -15.04
N ALA A 157 -2.51 3.36 -13.79
CA ALA A 157 -3.52 3.08 -12.77
C ALA A 157 -4.71 4.04 -12.88
N PHE A 158 -4.43 5.33 -13.13
CA PHE A 158 -5.44 6.38 -13.19
C PHE A 158 -5.18 7.32 -14.37
N ASP A 159 -6.25 7.80 -14.99
CA ASP A 159 -6.22 9.05 -15.75
C ASP A 159 -6.88 10.11 -14.87
N LEU A 160 -6.14 11.12 -14.43
CA LEU A 160 -6.68 12.17 -13.56
C LEU A 160 -7.37 13.25 -14.38
N SER A 161 -8.32 13.98 -13.80
CA SER A 161 -8.70 15.27 -14.39
C SER A 161 -7.46 16.17 -14.50
N ASP A 162 -7.43 17.02 -15.53
CA ASP A 162 -6.37 18.02 -15.70
C ASP A 162 -6.15 18.84 -14.42
N THR A 163 -7.22 19.17 -13.71
CA THR A 163 -7.20 19.90 -12.43
C THR A 163 -6.52 19.10 -11.32
N ALA A 164 -6.84 17.81 -11.18
CA ALA A 164 -6.20 16.94 -10.19
C ALA A 164 -4.73 16.68 -10.51
N PHE A 165 -4.37 16.49 -11.78
CA PHE A 165 -2.98 16.26 -12.18
C PHE A 165 -2.11 17.49 -11.91
N ARG A 166 -2.60 18.69 -12.26
CA ARG A 166 -1.91 19.96 -12.00
C ARG A 166 -1.67 20.24 -10.51
N ALA A 167 -2.45 19.62 -9.63
CA ALA A 167 -2.24 19.74 -8.18
C ALA A 167 -0.99 19.00 -7.68
N ILE A 168 -0.49 18.02 -8.44
CA ILE A 168 0.64 17.17 -8.03
C ILE A 168 1.83 17.16 -9.01
N ALA A 169 1.62 17.49 -10.29
CA ALA A 169 2.65 17.44 -11.33
C ALA A 169 2.42 18.49 -12.45
N ASN A 170 3.49 18.81 -13.20
CA ASN A 170 3.37 19.63 -14.41
C ASN A 170 2.86 18.78 -15.58
N THR A 171 1.83 19.24 -16.30
CA THR A 171 1.24 18.57 -17.47
C THR A 171 2.24 18.27 -18.60
N ASP A 172 3.36 18.98 -18.69
CA ASP A 172 4.38 18.77 -19.72
C ASP A 172 5.06 17.39 -19.64
N VAL A 173 5.03 16.76 -18.46
CA VAL A 173 5.61 15.41 -18.27
C VAL A 173 4.69 14.30 -18.77
N GLY A 174 3.40 14.60 -19.00
CA GLY A 174 2.38 13.68 -19.50
C GLY A 174 1.91 12.61 -18.50
N HIS A 175 2.82 12.06 -17.70
CA HIS A 175 2.53 11.05 -16.69
C HIS A 175 3.58 11.05 -15.58
N VAL A 176 3.19 10.63 -14.38
CA VAL A 176 4.08 10.53 -13.21
C VAL A 176 3.81 9.26 -12.42
N THR A 177 4.84 8.78 -11.71
CA THR A 177 4.69 7.73 -10.71
C THR A 177 4.07 8.30 -9.43
N VAL A 178 3.10 7.57 -8.89
CA VAL A 178 2.41 7.91 -7.64
C VAL A 178 2.37 6.72 -6.70
N ASN A 179 2.29 7.02 -5.41
CA ASN A 179 1.74 6.11 -4.42
C ASN A 179 0.24 6.39 -4.26
N TYR A 180 -0.56 5.36 -4.10
CA TYR A 180 -2.00 5.49 -3.95
C TYR A 180 -2.60 4.47 -3.00
N SER A 181 -3.72 4.82 -2.37
CA SER A 181 -4.47 3.92 -1.48
C SER A 181 -5.98 4.10 -1.65
N GLY A 182 -6.74 3.06 -1.31
CA GLY A 182 -8.20 2.98 -1.50
C GLY A 182 -8.62 1.60 -2.01
N PRO A 183 -9.90 1.42 -2.38
CA PRO A 183 -10.96 2.43 -2.44
C PRO A 183 -11.48 2.86 -1.05
N TYR A 184 -11.94 4.10 -0.94
CA TYR A 184 -12.63 4.67 0.23
C TYR A 184 -14.05 5.12 -0.12
N ASP A 185 -14.93 5.21 0.87
CA ASP A 185 -16.30 5.70 0.69
C ASP A 185 -16.39 7.24 0.62
N ASN A 186 -15.36 7.94 1.09
CA ASN A 186 -15.25 9.39 1.13
C ASN A 186 -13.81 9.86 0.88
N ALA A 187 -13.66 11.16 0.62
CA ALA A 187 -12.37 11.82 0.35
C ALA A 187 -11.40 11.74 1.54
#